data_AF-A0A2D8MGP9-F1
#
_entry.id   AF-A0A2D8MGP9-F1
#
_cell.length_a   1.000
_cell.length_b   1.000
_cell.length_c   1.000
_cell.angle_alpha   90.00
_cell.angle_beta   90.00
_cell.angle_gamma   90.00
#
_symmetry.space_group_name_H-M   'P 1'
#
loop_
_entity.id
_entity.type
_entity.pdbx_description
1 polymer ?
#
loop_
_entity_poly.entity_id
_entity_poly.type
_entity_poly.pdbx_seq_one_letter_code
_entity_poly.pdbx_strand_id
1 'polypeptide(L)'
;MTEQNVFESVRSLWSDPMDISDAKVVGESGFSAPQLFERQEMAFECAGMTGLLAAAVWPFHQALGELAERAHRSGKAEVSPGEVEFGEFRIRLVEALADESWQAEKAIWERLAS
;
A
#
# COMPACT_ATOMS: atom_id res chain seq x y z
N MET A 1 2.50 3.02 19.06
CA MET A 1 2.57 3.34 17.63
C MET A 1 1.14 3.38 17.14
N THR A 2 0.64 4.49 16.61
CA THR A 2 -0.76 4.63 16.15
C THR A 2 -0.90 4.13 14.71
N GLU A 3 -2.14 3.92 14.24
CA GLU A 3 -2.42 3.59 12.82
C GLU A 3 -1.79 4.63 11.87
N GLN A 4 -1.89 5.91 12.23
CA GLN A 4 -1.27 7.00 11.49
C GLN A 4 0.26 6.84 11.45
N ASN A 5 0.91 6.46 12.55
CA ASN A 5 2.36 6.25 12.55
C ASN A 5 2.77 5.07 11.68
N VAL A 6 1.96 3.99 11.62
CA VAL A 6 2.21 2.86 10.70
C VAL A 6 2.07 3.34 9.27
N PHE A 7 1.01 4.06 8.94
CA PHE A 7 0.81 4.64 7.62
C PHE A 7 1.99 5.52 7.20
N GLU A 8 2.40 6.46 8.04
CA GLU A 8 3.53 7.35 7.77
C GLU A 8 4.85 6.58 7.61
N SER A 9 5.07 5.56 8.44
CA SER A 9 6.27 4.72 8.36
C SER A 9 6.30 3.93 7.06
N VAL A 10 5.19 3.29 6.70
CA VAL A 10 5.05 2.54 5.44
C VAL A 10 5.21 3.48 4.27
N ARG A 11 4.51 4.63 4.25
CA ARG A 11 4.65 5.66 3.21
C ARG A 11 6.08 6.12 3.03
N SER A 12 6.86 6.25 4.11
CA SER A 12 8.27 6.64 4.02
C SER A 12 9.17 5.60 3.31
N LEU A 13 8.73 4.35 3.20
CA LEU A 13 9.41 3.31 2.42
C LEU A 13 9.24 3.51 0.91
N TRP A 14 8.26 4.33 0.49
CA TRP A 14 8.03 4.74 -0.90
C TRP A 14 8.13 6.28 -1.01
N SER A 15 9.34 6.84 -0.96
CA SER A 15 9.53 8.29 -0.98
C SER A 15 9.34 8.93 -2.35
N ASP A 16 9.60 8.17 -3.42
CA ASP A 16 9.75 8.77 -4.75
C ASP A 16 8.45 8.66 -5.55
N PRO A 17 8.14 9.61 -6.44
CA PRO A 17 7.09 9.43 -7.44
C PRO A 17 7.36 8.21 -8.33
N MET A 18 6.30 7.61 -8.86
CA MET A 18 6.37 6.46 -9.76
C MET A 18 5.83 6.83 -11.13
N ASP A 19 6.60 6.49 -12.16
CA ASP A 19 6.13 6.59 -13.53
C ASP A 19 5.14 5.45 -13.81
N ILE A 20 3.98 5.82 -14.33
CA ILE A 20 2.88 4.91 -14.70
C ILE A 20 2.51 5.06 -16.18
N SER A 21 3.39 5.65 -16.98
CA SER A 21 3.20 5.85 -18.41
C SER A 21 3.12 4.53 -19.19
N ASP A 22 3.78 3.48 -18.69
CA ASP A 22 3.74 2.14 -19.24
C ASP A 22 2.62 1.27 -18.67
N ALA A 23 1.83 1.82 -17.74
CA ALA A 23 0.73 1.11 -17.11
C ALA A 23 -0.36 0.76 -18.13
N LYS A 24 -1.01 -0.39 -17.92
CA LYS A 24 -2.04 -0.92 -18.83
C LYS A 24 -3.23 -1.38 -18.04
N VAL A 25 -4.41 -1.07 -18.56
CA VAL A 25 -5.65 -1.73 -18.14
C VAL A 25 -5.71 -3.09 -18.84
N VAL A 26 -5.66 -4.17 -18.05
CA VAL A 26 -5.71 -5.56 -18.49
C VAL A 26 -7.13 -6.09 -18.30
N GLY A 27 -7.92 -6.09 -19.38
CA GLY A 27 -9.33 -6.52 -19.33
C GLY A 27 -10.26 -5.48 -18.70
N GLU A 28 -11.40 -5.93 -18.16
CA GLU A 28 -12.42 -5.02 -17.60
C GLU A 28 -12.07 -4.49 -16.20
N SER A 29 -11.12 -5.12 -15.51
CA SER A 29 -10.83 -4.84 -14.09
C SER A 29 -9.37 -5.04 -13.68
N GLY A 30 -8.48 -5.43 -14.59
CA GLY A 30 -7.06 -5.54 -14.28
C GLY A 30 -6.34 -4.22 -14.51
N PHE A 31 -5.46 -3.85 -13.58
CA PHE A 31 -4.49 -2.78 -13.76
C PHE A 31 -3.10 -3.37 -13.59
N SER A 32 -2.20 -3.10 -14.53
CA SER A 32 -0.80 -3.52 -14.47
C SER A 32 0.09 -2.31 -14.57
N ALA A 33 0.93 -2.11 -13.56
CA ALA A 33 1.97 -1.11 -13.50
C ALA A 33 3.24 -1.80 -12.98
N PRO A 34 4.20 -2.17 -13.84
CA PRO A 34 5.38 -2.94 -13.44
C PRO A 34 6.18 -2.28 -12.31
N GLN A 35 6.32 -0.94 -12.36
CA GLN A 35 7.07 -0.17 -11.36
C GLN A 35 6.47 -0.26 -9.94
N LEU A 36 5.17 -0.51 -9.83
CA LEU A 36 4.47 -0.72 -8.55
C LEU A 36 4.87 -2.04 -7.87
N PHE A 37 5.15 -3.08 -8.67
CA PHE A 37 5.57 -4.39 -8.17
C PHE A 37 7.05 -4.38 -7.76
N GLU A 38 7.93 -3.78 -8.56
CA GLU A 38 9.36 -3.67 -8.20
C GLU A 38 9.57 -2.95 -6.86
N ARG A 39 8.80 -1.88 -6.63
CA ARG A 39 8.89 -1.14 -5.36
C ARG A 39 8.27 -1.85 -4.17
N GLN A 40 7.35 -2.78 -4.40
CA GLN A 40 6.77 -3.59 -3.34
C GLN A 40 7.83 -4.50 -2.72
N GLU A 41 8.67 -5.15 -3.54
CA GLU A 41 9.74 -6.02 -3.07
C GLU A 41 10.74 -5.24 -2.21
N MET A 42 11.18 -4.06 -2.67
CA MET A 42 12.07 -3.19 -1.90
C MET A 42 11.49 -2.76 -0.55
N ALA A 43 10.18 -2.49 -0.50
CA ALA A 43 9.54 -2.08 0.74
C ALA A 43 9.39 -3.23 1.74
N PHE A 44 9.16 -4.47 1.28
CA PHE A 44 9.19 -5.64 2.17
C PHE A 44 10.58 -5.87 2.76
N GLU A 45 11.64 -5.70 1.97
CA GLU A 45 13.02 -5.78 2.47
C GLU A 45 13.31 -4.71 3.53
N CYS A 46 12.86 -3.46 3.29
CA CYS A 46 13.06 -2.35 4.22
C CYS A 46 12.20 -2.43 5.49
N ALA A 47 10.98 -2.94 5.40
CA ALA A 47 10.07 -3.09 6.53
C ALA A 47 10.51 -4.18 7.53
N GLY A 48 11.37 -5.10 7.08
CA GLY A 48 11.65 -6.36 7.77
C GLY A 48 10.49 -7.35 7.62
N MET A 49 10.79 -8.65 7.56
CA MET A 49 9.79 -9.68 7.18
C MET A 49 8.68 -9.95 8.21
N THR A 50 8.62 -9.24 9.35
CA THR A 50 7.71 -9.58 10.45
C THR A 50 7.10 -8.36 11.12
N GLY A 51 5.85 -8.50 11.58
CA GLY A 51 5.15 -7.51 12.39
C GLY A 51 4.30 -6.53 11.59
N LEU A 52 3.82 -5.50 12.28
CA LEU A 52 2.75 -4.62 11.77
C LEU A 52 3.14 -3.81 10.52
N LEU A 53 4.42 -3.47 10.36
CA LEU A 53 4.92 -2.81 9.15
C LEU A 53 4.87 -3.73 7.94
N ALA A 54 5.31 -4.99 8.08
CA ALA A 54 5.23 -5.99 7.03
C ALA A 54 3.78 -6.27 6.61
N ALA A 55 2.87 -6.39 7.59
CA ALA A 55 1.44 -6.56 7.35
C ALA A 55 0.81 -5.34 6.64
N ALA A 56 1.40 -4.15 6.78
CA ALA A 56 0.90 -2.90 6.21
C ALA A 56 1.48 -2.55 4.83
N VAL A 57 2.58 -3.20 4.40
CA VAL A 57 3.19 -3.00 3.07
C VAL A 57 2.20 -3.37 1.95
N TRP A 58 1.51 -4.51 2.07
CA TRP A 58 0.55 -4.95 1.05
C TRP A 58 -0.69 -4.06 0.95
N PRO A 59 -1.37 -3.71 2.05
CA PRO A 59 -2.44 -2.70 2.05
C PRO A 59 -2.06 -1.38 1.39
N PHE A 60 -0.85 -0.88 1.67
CA PHE A 60 -0.37 0.36 1.06
C PHE A 60 -0.12 0.21 -0.45
N HIS A 61 0.49 -0.90 -0.87
CA HIS A 61 0.63 -1.23 -2.29
C HIS A 61 -0.73 -1.28 -3.00
N GLN A 62 -1.76 -1.88 -2.39
CA GLN A 62 -3.10 -1.93 -2.96
C GLN A 62 -3.71 -0.52 -3.12
N ALA A 63 -3.63 0.31 -2.06
CA ALA A 63 -4.12 1.69 -2.11
C ALA A 63 -3.40 2.54 -3.16
N LEU A 64 -2.08 2.35 -3.30
CA LEU A 64 -1.26 3.01 -4.31
C LEU A 64 -1.57 2.50 -5.73
N GLY A 65 -1.88 1.22 -5.88
CA GLY A 65 -2.33 0.61 -7.14
C GLY A 65 -3.64 1.22 -7.64
N GLU A 66 -4.61 1.43 -6.76
CA GLU A 66 -5.85 2.12 -7.14
C GLU A 66 -5.63 3.59 -7.49
N LEU A 67 -4.76 4.28 -6.74
CA LEU A 67 -4.39 5.65 -7.04
C LEU A 67 -3.75 5.73 -8.44
N ALA A 68 -2.81 4.83 -8.74
CA ALA A 68 -2.18 4.70 -10.04
C ALA A 68 -3.20 4.43 -11.16
N GLU A 69 -4.15 3.55 -10.93
CA GLU A 69 -5.21 3.26 -11.89
C GLU A 69 -6.10 4.49 -12.16
N ARG A 70 -6.54 5.19 -11.11
CA ARG A 70 -7.34 6.42 -11.24
C ARG A 70 -6.56 7.51 -11.97
N ALA A 71 -5.29 7.67 -11.65
CA ALA A 71 -4.39 8.63 -12.28
C ALA A 71 -4.20 8.31 -13.76
N HIS A 72 -3.92 7.06 -14.11
CA HIS A 72 -3.76 6.58 -15.48
C HIS A 72 -5.02 6.83 -16.32
N ARG A 73 -6.21 6.46 -15.79
CA ARG A 73 -7.50 6.73 -16.46
C ARG A 73 -7.79 8.21 -16.67
N SER A 74 -7.20 9.08 -15.83
CA SER A 74 -7.28 10.53 -15.93
C SER A 74 -6.20 11.15 -16.82
N GLY A 75 -5.36 10.34 -17.48
CA GLY A 75 -4.30 10.78 -18.38
C GLY A 75 -3.02 11.27 -17.68
N LYS A 76 -2.84 10.96 -16.39
CA LYS A 76 -1.58 11.22 -15.69
C LYS A 76 -0.54 10.14 -16.04
N ALA A 77 0.72 10.54 -16.10
CA ALA A 77 1.87 9.65 -16.32
C ALA A 77 2.63 9.33 -15.03
N GLU A 78 2.31 9.97 -13.91
CA GLU A 78 3.01 9.80 -12.64
C GLU A 78 2.03 9.78 -11.48
N VAL A 79 2.36 9.04 -10.43
CA VAL A 79 1.71 9.14 -9.10
C VAL A 79 2.74 9.25 -7.99
N SER A 80 2.41 10.04 -6.97
CA SER A 80 3.21 10.08 -5.76
C SER A 80 2.62 9.17 -4.68
N PRO A 81 3.42 8.32 -4.02
CA PRO A 81 2.99 7.62 -2.81
C PRO A 81 2.52 8.57 -1.70
N GLY A 82 2.96 9.83 -1.73
CA GLY A 82 2.49 10.91 -0.86
C GLY A 82 1.01 11.26 -1.03
N GLU A 83 0.42 10.97 -2.20
CA GLU A 83 -0.99 11.19 -2.52
C GLU A 83 -1.90 10.05 -2.05
N VAL A 84 -1.35 8.95 -1.51
CA VAL A 84 -2.17 7.89 -0.90
C VAL A 84 -2.85 8.47 0.34
N GLU A 85 -4.18 8.34 0.41
CA GLU A 85 -4.93 8.81 1.56
C GLU A 85 -4.92 7.76 2.68
N PHE A 86 -4.81 8.23 3.93
CA PHE A 86 -4.85 7.36 5.11
C PHE A 86 -6.14 6.53 5.17
N GLY A 87 -7.28 7.08 4.74
CA GLY A 87 -8.56 6.37 4.74
C GLY A 87 -8.54 5.13 3.86
N GLU A 88 -8.01 5.24 2.64
CA GLU A 88 -7.90 4.13 1.69
C GLU A 88 -6.96 3.04 2.24
N PHE A 89 -5.79 3.45 2.72
CA PHE A 89 -4.86 2.54 3.40
C PHE A 89 -5.51 1.80 4.57
N ARG A 90 -6.27 2.51 5.42
CA ARG A 90 -6.90 1.93 6.61
C ARG A 90 -7.93 0.87 6.25
N ILE A 91 -8.75 1.10 5.22
CA ILE A 91 -9.71 0.11 4.72
C ILE A 91 -8.98 -1.16 4.32
N ARG A 92 -7.93 -1.04 3.50
CA ARG A 92 -7.10 -2.18 3.04
C ARG A 92 -6.39 -2.89 4.19
N LEU A 93 -5.91 -2.14 5.19
CA LEU A 93 -5.25 -2.72 6.36
C LEU A 93 -6.23 -3.54 7.19
N VAL A 94 -7.44 -3.05 7.41
CA VAL A 94 -8.49 -3.79 8.11
C VAL A 94 -8.88 -5.05 7.35
N GLU A 95 -9.01 -4.98 6.02
CA GLU A 95 -9.26 -6.15 5.16
C GLU A 95 -8.13 -7.18 5.28
N ALA A 96 -6.88 -6.75 5.21
CA ALA A 96 -5.73 -7.66 5.33
C ALA A 96 -5.63 -8.30 6.72
N LEU A 97 -5.88 -7.54 7.80
CA LEU A 97 -5.86 -8.05 9.17
C LEU A 97 -7.07 -8.95 9.49
N ALA A 98 -8.08 -9.01 8.63
CA ALA A 98 -9.17 -9.98 8.76
C ALA A 98 -8.73 -11.41 8.38
N ASP A 99 -7.63 -11.56 7.63
CA ASP A 99 -7.04 -12.85 7.29
C ASP A 99 -6.48 -13.57 8.54
N GLU A 100 -6.67 -14.88 8.63
CA GLU A 100 -6.21 -15.68 9.76
C GLU A 100 -4.67 -15.70 9.89
N SER A 101 -3.96 -15.43 8.80
CA SER A 101 -2.49 -15.37 8.74
C SER A 101 -1.92 -14.19 9.53
N TRP A 102 -2.73 -13.18 9.85
CA TRP A 102 -2.31 -11.94 10.51
C TRP A 102 -2.93 -11.73 11.89
N GLN A 103 -3.50 -12.78 12.52
CA GLN A 103 -4.21 -12.62 13.81
C GLN A 103 -3.31 -12.10 14.94
N ALA A 104 -2.01 -12.44 14.93
CA ALA A 104 -1.06 -11.94 15.92
C ALA A 104 -0.86 -10.41 15.78
N GLU A 105 -0.68 -9.94 14.56
CA GLU A 105 -0.56 -8.52 14.21
C GLU A 105 -1.86 -7.77 14.44
N LYS A 106 -3.00 -8.39 14.12
CA LYS A 106 -4.34 -7.85 14.40
C LYS A 106 -4.55 -7.60 15.89
N ALA A 107 -4.20 -8.55 16.75
CA ALA A 107 -4.33 -8.39 18.19
C ALA A 107 -3.44 -7.26 18.75
N ILE A 108 -2.26 -7.05 18.15
CA ILE A 108 -1.39 -5.89 18.47
C ILE A 108 -2.05 -4.60 17.99
N TRP A 109 -2.61 -4.61 16.79
CA TRP A 109 -3.28 -3.45 16.18
C TRP A 109 -4.51 -3.01 16.98
N GLU A 110 -5.40 -3.92 17.37
CA GLU A 110 -6.59 -3.64 18.18
C GLU A 110 -6.24 -3.04 19.55
N ARG A 111 -5.13 -3.47 20.16
CA ARG A 111 -4.61 -2.90 21.43
C ARG A 111 -4.05 -1.49 21.27
N LEU A 112 -3.63 -1.11 20.07
CA LEU A 112 -3.09 0.22 19.78
C LEU A 112 -4.19 1.21 19.33
N ALA A 113 -5.34 0.70 18.88
CA ALA A 113 -6.51 1.46 18.47
C ALA A 113 -7.50 1.76 19.62
N SER A 114 -7.27 1.18 20.81
CA SER A 114 -8.04 1.40 22.05
C SER A 114 -7.42 2.45 22.96
#